data_AF-A0A0Q7XIY1-F1
#
_entry.id   AF-A0A0Q7XIY1-F1
#
_cell.length_a   1.000
_cell.length_b   1.000
_cell.length_c   1.000
_cell.angle_alpha   90.00
_cell.angle_beta   90.00
_cell.angle_gamma   90.00
#
_symmetry.space_group_name_H-M   'P 1'
#
loop_
_entity.id
_entity.type
_entity.pdbx_description
1 polymer ?
#
loop_
_entity_poly.entity_id
_entity_poly.type
_entity_poly.pdbx_seq_one_letter_code
_entity_poly.pdbx_strand_id
1 'polypeptide(L)'
;MYQQAITLHSGLEHKSRLSRITAALKLHCRAMAAPRRTRGWLELLNSDPALRELAALQPRLIHKIYRPWLSKRLCAQRRSAALAEHYRFIVQQGMGQAVVQAARGGLRLAGFTGKSGAHYTIELRAVVPMEREGELVLQLMCQGTLVYSLAFSFVLEGLLRQVGVGCVQGPHSGSGLDLGREATRDLHGLRPKNLLVRLASQLGHACGCEHLLLVGNHNRTVCAKSMRKGKVMACYDSLWQELGASRRPDGDWQMGCAPLKAPDMEEIPSKKRAEARRRHDLMTQLNFAVLSSLGRQSCVATAPQAE
;
A
#
# COMPACT_ATOMS: atom_id res chain seq x y z
N MET A 1 21.21 20.69 4.52
CA MET A 1 21.84 19.77 3.55
C MET A 1 21.08 19.90 2.23
N TYR A 2 21.62 20.58 1.21
CA TYR A 2 20.92 20.78 -0.07
C TYR A 2 20.76 19.44 -0.80
N GLN A 3 19.54 18.91 -0.85
CA GLN A 3 19.25 17.72 -1.66
C GLN A 3 19.38 18.08 -3.14
N GLN A 4 20.20 17.33 -3.89
CA GLN A 4 20.34 17.50 -5.32
C GLN A 4 19.01 17.27 -6.04
N ALA A 5 18.78 18.01 -7.13
CA ALA A 5 17.60 17.82 -7.96
C ALA A 5 17.57 16.40 -8.56
N ILE A 6 16.39 15.79 -8.54
CA ILE A 6 16.15 14.47 -9.12
C ILE A 6 16.10 14.58 -10.64
N THR A 7 16.96 13.83 -11.31
CA THR A 7 17.03 13.75 -12.78
C THR A 7 16.88 12.31 -13.25
N LEU A 8 16.88 12.06 -14.56
CA LEU A 8 16.91 10.69 -15.10
C LEU A 8 18.12 9.90 -14.61
N HIS A 9 19.27 10.56 -14.40
CA HIS A 9 20.48 9.90 -13.89
C HIS A 9 20.34 9.41 -12.46
N SER A 10 19.51 10.07 -11.65
CA SER A 10 19.19 9.64 -10.29
C SER A 10 18.51 8.26 -10.27
N GLY A 11 17.95 7.81 -11.40
CA GLY A 11 17.31 6.49 -11.54
C GLY A 11 18.26 5.35 -11.85
N LEU A 12 19.57 5.61 -11.93
CA LEU A 12 20.58 4.61 -12.26
C LEU A 12 21.11 3.96 -10.98
N GLU A 13 20.68 2.73 -10.71
CA GLU A 13 21.18 1.91 -9.61
C GLU A 13 22.70 1.63 -9.73
N HIS A 14 23.36 1.36 -8.60
CA HIS A 14 24.74 0.87 -8.59
C HIS A 14 24.83 -0.52 -9.25
N LYS A 15 25.33 -0.55 -10.50
CA LYS A 15 25.57 -1.75 -11.28
C LYS A 15 26.95 -1.69 -11.93
N SER A 16 27.39 -2.82 -12.49
CA SER A 16 28.57 -2.85 -13.37
C SER A 16 28.44 -1.80 -14.48
N ARG A 17 29.57 -1.25 -14.96
CA ARG A 17 29.59 -0.12 -15.91
C ARG A 17 28.73 -0.38 -17.16
N LEU A 18 28.83 -1.57 -17.76
CA LEU A 18 28.03 -1.96 -18.94
C LEU A 18 26.54 -2.04 -18.64
N SER A 19 26.16 -2.60 -17.48
CA SER A 19 24.76 -2.67 -17.06
C SER A 19 24.19 -1.29 -16.76
N ARG A 20 25.00 -0.37 -16.24
CA ARG A 20 24.62 1.03 -16.01
C ARG A 20 24.38 1.78 -17.32
N ILE A 21 25.25 1.62 -18.32
CA ILE A 21 25.10 2.23 -19.64
C ILE A 21 23.83 1.74 -20.33
N THR A 22 23.60 0.41 -20.35
CA THR A 22 22.38 -0.16 -20.96
C THR A 22 21.11 0.27 -20.23
N ALA A 23 21.14 0.36 -18.90
CA ALA A 23 20.02 0.90 -18.12
C ALA A 23 19.76 2.38 -18.42
N ALA A 24 20.80 3.19 -18.55
CA ALA A 24 20.72 4.59 -18.92
C ALA A 24 20.11 4.75 -20.31
N LEU A 25 20.68 4.09 -21.33
CA LEU A 25 20.16 4.14 -22.69
C LEU A 25 18.67 3.79 -22.74
N LYS A 26 18.27 2.69 -22.07
CA LYS A 26 16.88 2.26 -22.00
C LYS A 26 15.96 3.29 -21.33
N LEU A 27 16.44 3.94 -20.26
CA LEU A 27 15.68 4.98 -19.57
C LEU A 27 15.53 6.22 -20.45
N HIS A 28 16.62 6.68 -21.09
CA HIS A 28 16.60 7.83 -21.99
C HIS A 28 15.71 7.57 -23.22
N CYS A 29 15.77 6.40 -23.86
CA CYS A 29 14.87 6.05 -24.95
C CYS A 29 13.39 6.13 -24.53
N ARG A 30 13.05 5.63 -23.33
CA ARG A 30 11.69 5.72 -22.78
C ARG A 30 11.27 7.16 -22.46
N ALA A 31 12.20 7.96 -21.95
CA ALA A 31 11.99 9.37 -21.68
C ALA A 31 11.69 10.15 -22.97
N MET A 32 12.45 9.89 -24.03
CA MET A 32 12.24 10.48 -25.36
C MET A 32 10.92 10.04 -25.99
N ALA A 33 10.49 8.80 -25.80
CA ALA A 33 9.19 8.32 -26.26
C ALA A 33 7.99 8.88 -25.47
N ALA A 34 8.24 9.53 -24.32
CA ALA A 34 7.20 10.03 -23.42
C ALA A 34 7.61 11.36 -22.74
N PRO A 35 7.97 12.41 -23.49
CA PRO A 35 8.69 13.56 -22.94
C PRO A 35 7.85 14.36 -21.95
N ARG A 36 6.58 14.65 -22.29
CA ARG A 36 5.66 15.39 -21.41
C ARG A 36 5.42 14.68 -20.07
N ARG A 37 5.21 13.35 -20.11
CA ARG A 37 5.01 12.54 -18.90
C ARG A 37 6.27 12.46 -18.06
N THR A 38 7.43 12.34 -18.71
CA THR A 38 8.72 12.29 -18.03
C THR A 38 9.01 13.61 -17.33
N ARG A 39 8.84 14.73 -18.03
CA ARG A 39 9.03 16.07 -17.47
C ARG A 39 8.10 16.30 -16.29
N GLY A 40 6.80 16.08 -16.45
CA GLY A 40 5.84 16.25 -15.35
C GLY A 40 6.10 15.34 -14.15
N TRP A 41 6.63 14.14 -14.37
CA TRP A 41 7.03 13.23 -13.29
C TRP A 41 8.25 13.75 -12.53
N LEU A 42 9.29 14.20 -13.24
CA LEU A 42 10.49 14.77 -12.61
C LEU A 42 10.17 16.09 -11.90
N GLU A 43 9.32 16.94 -12.48
CA GLU A 43 8.83 18.16 -11.84
C GLU A 43 8.12 17.85 -10.52
N LEU A 44 7.23 16.83 -10.51
CA LEU A 44 6.59 16.37 -9.28
C LEU A 44 7.58 15.84 -8.24
N LEU A 45 8.52 14.97 -8.63
CA LEU A 45 9.49 14.44 -7.68
C LEU A 45 10.38 15.54 -7.08
N ASN A 46 10.56 16.66 -7.79
CA ASN A 46 11.30 17.82 -7.31
C ASN A 46 10.46 18.88 -6.59
N SER A 47 9.13 18.75 -6.58
CA SER A 47 8.23 19.79 -6.05
C SER A 47 8.19 19.85 -4.52
N ASP A 48 8.62 18.78 -3.85
CA ASP A 48 8.58 18.67 -2.39
C ASP A 48 9.85 17.98 -1.86
N PRO A 49 10.44 18.42 -0.74
CA PRO A 49 11.62 17.80 -0.15
C PRO A 49 11.45 16.30 0.17
N ALA A 50 10.29 15.89 0.68
CA ALA A 50 10.05 14.49 1.01
C ALA A 50 9.99 13.62 -0.25
N LEU A 51 9.45 14.14 -1.36
CA LEU A 51 9.44 13.43 -2.64
C LEU A 51 10.84 13.32 -3.26
N ARG A 52 11.66 14.37 -3.15
CA ARG A 52 13.07 14.32 -3.57
C ARG A 52 13.83 13.26 -2.79
N GLU A 53 13.66 13.27 -1.47
CA GLU A 53 14.29 12.30 -0.59
C GLU A 53 13.85 10.88 -0.91
N LEU A 54 12.54 10.67 -1.07
CA LEU A 54 11.99 9.36 -1.44
C LEU A 54 12.56 8.86 -2.76
N ALA A 55 12.69 9.73 -3.77
CA ALA A 55 13.26 9.38 -5.06
C ALA A 55 14.77 9.07 -4.98
N ALA A 56 15.50 9.75 -4.09
CA ALA A 56 16.92 9.47 -3.84
C ALA A 56 17.11 8.13 -3.12
N LEU A 57 16.27 7.83 -2.11
CA LEU A 57 16.24 6.55 -1.41
C LEU A 57 15.85 5.40 -2.34
N GLN A 58 14.91 5.66 -3.25
CA GLN A 58 14.38 4.64 -4.14
C GLN A 58 14.45 5.06 -5.62
N PRO A 59 15.63 4.90 -6.26
CA PRO A 59 15.86 5.25 -7.69
C PRO A 59 14.86 4.62 -8.67
N ARG A 60 14.25 3.49 -8.31
CA ARG A 60 13.22 2.82 -9.12
C ARG A 60 11.97 3.67 -9.34
N LEU A 61 11.70 4.62 -8.46
CA LEU A 61 10.58 5.55 -8.57
C LEU A 61 10.64 6.36 -9.87
N ILE A 62 11.84 6.65 -10.37
CA ILE A 62 12.05 7.37 -11.64
C ILE A 62 11.62 6.52 -12.84
N HIS A 63 11.71 5.20 -12.75
CA HIS A 63 11.29 4.28 -13.81
C HIS A 63 9.78 3.97 -13.80
N LYS A 64 9.07 4.42 -12.75
CA LYS A 64 7.74 3.93 -12.40
C LYS A 64 6.71 4.17 -13.50
N ILE A 65 6.72 5.37 -14.08
CA ILE A 65 5.77 5.78 -15.11
C ILE A 65 5.84 4.93 -16.39
N TYR A 66 6.94 4.19 -16.62
CA TYR A 66 7.13 3.34 -17.80
C TYR A 66 6.75 1.88 -17.58
N ARG A 67 6.35 1.48 -16.37
CA ARG A 67 6.06 0.08 -16.03
C ARG A 67 4.57 -0.11 -15.70
N PRO A 68 3.98 -1.29 -15.96
CA PRO A 68 2.65 -1.62 -15.44
C PRO A 68 2.60 -1.43 -13.92
N TRP A 69 1.50 -0.86 -13.43
CA TRP A 69 1.29 -0.52 -12.02
C TRP A 69 -0.20 -0.58 -11.68
N LEU A 70 -0.52 -1.07 -10.48
CA LEU A 70 -1.84 -1.26 -9.88
C LEU A 70 -2.76 -2.22 -10.68
N SER A 71 -3.17 -1.83 -11.88
CA SER A 71 -4.10 -2.58 -12.74
C SER A 71 -3.67 -2.55 -14.21
N LYS A 72 -3.85 -3.67 -14.92
CA LYS A 72 -3.62 -3.78 -16.37
C LYS A 72 -4.50 -2.83 -17.19
N ARG A 73 -5.61 -2.37 -16.64
CA ARG A 73 -6.54 -1.44 -17.30
C ARG A 73 -5.98 -0.02 -17.40
N LEU A 74 -4.98 0.32 -16.58
CA LEU A 74 -4.37 1.64 -16.63
C LEU A 74 -3.47 1.75 -17.86
N CYS A 75 -3.98 2.47 -18.87
CA CYS A 75 -3.15 2.92 -19.98
C CYS A 75 -2.03 3.83 -19.45
N ALA A 76 -0.99 4.02 -20.26
CA ALA A 76 0.22 4.67 -19.80
C ALA A 76 0.03 6.16 -19.43
N GLN A 77 -1.05 6.83 -19.88
CA GLN A 77 -1.43 8.18 -19.46
C GLN A 77 -2.18 8.17 -18.12
N ARG A 78 -3.24 7.36 -18.00
CA ARG A 78 -4.00 7.21 -16.73
C ARG A 78 -3.10 6.76 -15.59
N ARG A 79 -2.15 5.86 -15.88
CA ARG A 79 -1.14 5.41 -14.92
C ARG A 79 -0.27 6.55 -14.40
N SER A 80 0.33 7.35 -15.29
CA SER A 80 1.18 8.47 -14.84
C SER A 80 0.38 9.52 -14.07
N ALA A 81 -0.88 9.75 -14.46
CA ALA A 81 -1.76 10.67 -13.75
C ALA A 81 -2.09 10.15 -12.34
N ALA A 82 -2.46 8.86 -12.21
CA ALA A 82 -2.76 8.24 -10.92
C ALA A 82 -1.54 8.18 -9.99
N LEU A 83 -0.36 7.86 -10.51
CA LEU A 83 0.88 7.93 -9.74
C LEU A 83 1.17 9.36 -9.28
N ALA A 84 1.02 10.34 -10.16
CA ALA A 84 1.26 11.74 -9.81
C ALA A 84 0.27 12.23 -8.74
N GLU A 85 -0.99 11.86 -8.86
CA GLU A 85 -2.02 12.17 -7.88
C GLU A 85 -1.70 11.54 -6.52
N HIS A 86 -1.33 10.25 -6.50
CA HIS A 86 -0.93 9.57 -5.26
C HIS A 86 0.10 10.38 -4.47
N TYR A 87 1.20 10.78 -5.10
CA TYR A 87 2.28 11.49 -4.40
C TYR A 87 1.90 12.93 -4.03
N ARG A 88 1.09 13.62 -4.84
CA ARG A 88 0.53 14.92 -4.45
C ARG A 88 -0.37 14.77 -3.22
N PHE A 89 -1.19 13.74 -3.19
CA PHE A 89 -2.06 13.45 -2.06
C PHE A 89 -1.27 13.16 -0.78
N ILE A 90 -0.22 12.33 -0.87
CA ILE A 90 0.68 12.07 0.25
C ILE A 90 1.25 13.36 0.84
N VAL A 91 1.74 14.27 0.00
CA VAL A 91 2.27 15.57 0.46
C VAL A 91 1.16 16.44 1.05
N GLN A 92 0.00 16.55 0.38
CA GLN A 92 -1.14 17.35 0.84
C GLN A 92 -1.70 16.90 2.19
N GLN A 93 -1.61 15.61 2.51
CA GLN A 93 -2.03 15.05 3.79
C GLN A 93 -0.92 15.09 4.87
N GLY A 94 0.23 15.72 4.58
CA GLY A 94 1.38 15.78 5.49
C GLY A 94 2.11 14.45 5.66
N MET A 95 1.80 13.42 4.86
CA MET A 95 2.36 12.08 5.00
C MET A 95 3.75 11.91 4.35
N GLY A 96 4.33 12.98 3.78
CA GLY A 96 5.61 12.90 3.05
C GLY A 96 6.74 12.25 3.86
N GLN A 97 6.98 12.72 5.08
CA GLN A 97 8.03 12.18 5.95
C GLN A 97 7.72 10.76 6.43
N ALA A 98 6.44 10.45 6.68
CA ALA A 98 5.99 9.10 7.00
C ALA A 98 6.37 8.09 5.91
N VAL A 99 6.13 8.47 4.65
CA VAL A 99 6.42 7.65 3.48
C VAL A 99 7.93 7.50 3.28
N VAL A 100 8.71 8.56 3.50
CA VAL A 100 10.19 8.49 3.49
C VAL A 100 10.71 7.50 4.54
N GLN A 101 10.22 7.56 5.79
CA GLN A 101 10.60 6.62 6.85
C GLN A 101 10.20 5.19 6.49
N ALA A 102 8.98 5.00 5.98
CA ALA A 102 8.50 3.72 5.50
C ALA A 102 9.35 3.13 4.36
N ALA A 103 9.94 3.97 3.51
CA ALA A 103 10.84 3.56 2.43
C ALA A 103 12.24 3.16 2.91
N ARG A 104 12.77 3.81 3.96
CA ARG A 104 14.13 3.52 4.49
C ARG A 104 14.22 2.12 5.11
N GLY A 105 13.25 1.77 5.95
CA GLY A 105 13.33 0.57 6.77
C GLY A 105 12.00 0.05 7.27
N GLY A 106 10.89 0.69 6.87
CA GLY A 106 9.55 0.45 7.41
C GLY A 106 9.24 1.36 8.59
N LEU A 107 7.95 1.62 8.78
CA LEU A 107 7.43 2.44 9.85
C LEU A 107 6.42 1.63 10.67
N ARG A 108 6.70 1.41 11.95
CA ARG A 108 5.74 0.77 12.86
C ARG A 108 4.59 1.73 13.15
N LEU A 109 3.37 1.31 12.79
CA LEU A 109 2.14 2.06 12.99
C LEU A 109 1.40 1.66 14.28
N ALA A 110 1.45 0.37 14.62
CA ALA A 110 0.83 -0.18 15.83
C ALA A 110 1.55 -1.43 16.32
N GLY A 111 1.43 -1.72 17.62
CA GLY A 111 1.86 -2.96 18.25
C GLY A 111 0.81 -3.44 19.24
N PHE A 112 0.60 -4.75 19.33
CA PHE A 112 -0.43 -5.34 20.18
C PHE A 112 -0.11 -6.81 20.51
N THR A 113 -0.86 -7.37 21.45
CA THR A 113 -0.65 -8.75 21.91
C THR A 113 -1.85 -9.61 21.53
N GLY A 114 -1.59 -10.74 20.87
CA GLY A 114 -2.62 -11.71 20.52
C GLY A 114 -3.06 -12.57 21.71
N LYS A 115 -4.10 -13.38 21.52
CA LYS A 115 -4.66 -14.25 22.56
C LYS A 115 -3.63 -15.19 23.22
N SER A 116 -2.62 -15.65 22.47
CA SER A 116 -1.56 -16.53 22.93
C SER A 116 -0.45 -15.82 23.75
N GLY A 117 -0.47 -14.48 23.81
CA GLY A 117 0.66 -13.69 24.30
C GLY A 117 1.66 -13.29 23.22
N ALA A 118 1.54 -13.81 21.98
CA ALA A 118 2.41 -13.42 20.88
C ALA A 118 2.27 -11.93 20.53
N HIS A 119 3.41 -11.27 20.27
CA HIS A 119 3.46 -9.86 19.90
C HIS A 119 3.32 -9.68 18.38
N TYR A 120 2.37 -8.83 17.99
CA TYR A 120 2.09 -8.46 16.61
C TYR A 120 2.34 -6.97 16.37
N THR A 121 2.78 -6.62 15.17
CA THR A 121 2.93 -5.23 14.73
C THR A 121 2.26 -4.99 13.38
N ILE A 122 1.74 -3.77 13.21
CA ILE A 122 1.34 -3.23 11.90
C ILE A 122 2.44 -2.29 11.45
N GLU A 123 3.00 -2.53 10.26
CA GLU A 123 4.08 -1.74 9.69
C GLU A 123 3.69 -1.20 8.31
N LEU A 124 4.10 0.03 8.01
CA LEU A 124 4.01 0.64 6.70
C LEU A 124 5.35 0.50 5.98
N ARG A 125 5.32 0.03 4.74
CA ARG A 125 6.42 0.13 3.78
C ARG A 125 6.00 1.03 2.62
N ALA A 126 6.98 1.65 1.97
CA ALA A 126 6.74 2.48 0.80
C ALA A 126 7.63 2.07 -0.37
N VAL A 127 7.04 2.09 -1.57
CA VAL A 127 7.57 1.69 -2.87
C VAL A 127 7.97 0.22 -2.97
N VAL A 128 8.69 -0.33 -1.98
CA VAL A 128 9.08 -1.74 -1.88
C VAL A 128 8.67 -2.27 -0.50
N PRO A 129 8.09 -3.49 -0.41
CA PRO A 129 7.87 -4.47 -1.47
C PRO A 129 6.65 -4.14 -2.35
N MET A 130 6.39 -4.96 -3.38
CA MET A 130 5.12 -4.91 -4.15
C MET A 130 4.91 -3.64 -5.00
N GLU A 131 6.01 -3.12 -5.55
CA GLU A 131 6.04 -1.89 -6.34
C GLU A 131 5.17 -1.90 -7.61
N ARG A 132 4.64 -3.05 -8.04
CA ARG A 132 3.75 -3.13 -9.22
C ARG A 132 2.28 -3.13 -8.84
N GLU A 133 2.00 -3.34 -7.56
CA GLU A 133 0.67 -3.55 -7.01
C GLU A 133 0.25 -2.35 -6.14
N GLY A 134 1.19 -1.55 -5.64
CA GLY A 134 0.91 -0.27 -4.96
C GLY A 134 2.18 0.52 -4.64
N GLU A 135 2.00 1.75 -4.16
CA GLU A 135 3.05 2.63 -3.64
C GLU A 135 3.25 2.48 -2.13
N LEU A 136 2.23 2.03 -1.40
CA LEU A 136 2.30 1.77 0.03
C LEU A 136 1.94 0.31 0.32
N VAL A 137 2.52 -0.25 1.40
CA VAL A 137 2.22 -1.60 1.85
C VAL A 137 2.00 -1.63 3.34
N LEU A 138 0.83 -2.10 3.78
CA LEU A 138 0.61 -2.49 5.18
C LEU A 138 1.08 -3.93 5.37
N GLN A 139 1.89 -4.17 6.40
CA GLN A 139 2.36 -5.49 6.78
C GLN A 139 1.90 -5.81 8.21
N LEU A 140 1.32 -6.99 8.39
CA LEU A 140 1.14 -7.59 9.70
C LEU A 140 2.36 -8.48 9.97
N MET A 141 3.07 -8.21 11.05
CA MET A 141 4.19 -9.02 11.52
C MET A 141 3.82 -9.71 12.83
N CYS A 142 4.36 -10.89 13.08
CA CYS A 142 4.29 -11.61 14.35
C CYS A 142 5.71 -11.97 14.75
N GLN A 143 6.18 -11.48 15.89
CA GLN A 143 7.55 -11.73 16.39
C GLN A 143 8.64 -11.48 15.32
N GLY A 144 8.48 -10.41 14.52
CA GLY A 144 9.40 -10.06 13.43
C GLY A 144 9.23 -10.86 12.14
N THR A 145 8.34 -11.86 12.11
CA THR A 145 8.03 -12.66 10.91
C THR A 145 6.81 -12.11 10.19
N LEU A 146 6.89 -12.00 8.86
CA LEU A 146 5.78 -11.50 8.03
C LEU A 146 4.59 -12.48 8.04
N VAL A 147 3.43 -12.00 8.44
CA VAL A 147 2.16 -12.74 8.40
C VAL A 147 1.43 -12.48 7.09
N TYR A 148 1.16 -11.22 6.77
CA TYR A 148 0.47 -10.81 5.53
C TYR A 148 0.90 -9.39 5.10
N SER A 149 0.81 -9.11 3.81
CA SER A 149 1.01 -7.78 3.21
C SER A 149 -0.20 -7.38 2.37
N LEU A 150 -0.53 -6.09 2.41
CA LEU A 150 -1.52 -5.45 1.54
C LEU A 150 -0.89 -4.24 0.86
N ALA A 151 -0.79 -4.28 -0.47
CA ALA A 151 -0.31 -3.16 -1.27
C ALA A 151 -1.47 -2.28 -1.74
N PHE A 152 -1.36 -0.98 -1.49
CA PHE A 152 -2.39 0.00 -1.80
C PHE A 152 -1.80 1.34 -2.28
N SER A 153 -2.66 2.18 -2.83
CA SER A 153 -2.35 3.56 -3.23
C SER A 153 -3.60 4.40 -3.22
N PHE A 154 -3.48 5.66 -2.80
CA PHE A 154 -4.51 6.66 -3.09
C PHE A 154 -4.56 6.92 -4.60
N VAL A 155 -5.76 6.90 -5.16
CA VAL A 155 -6.03 7.12 -6.58
C VAL A 155 -7.25 8.00 -6.76
N LEU A 156 -7.24 8.79 -7.82
CA LEU A 156 -8.36 9.63 -8.23
C LEU A 156 -8.95 9.11 -9.54
N GLU A 157 -10.25 8.82 -9.53
CA GLU A 157 -11.02 8.50 -10.73
C GLU A 157 -12.11 9.56 -10.95
N GLY A 158 -11.87 10.47 -11.90
CA GLY A 158 -12.70 11.66 -12.04
C GLY A 158 -12.49 12.60 -10.84
N LEU A 159 -13.54 12.83 -10.06
CA LEU A 159 -13.49 13.58 -8.80
C LEU A 159 -13.49 12.67 -7.56
N LEU A 160 -13.67 11.35 -7.76
CA LEU A 160 -13.82 10.39 -6.68
C LEU A 160 -12.45 9.92 -6.19
N ARG A 161 -12.14 10.25 -4.93
CA ARG A 161 -10.94 9.78 -4.24
C ARG A 161 -11.16 8.37 -3.71
N GLN A 162 -10.22 7.48 -3.99
CA GLN A 162 -10.33 6.08 -3.67
C GLN A 162 -8.99 5.54 -3.18
N VAL A 163 -9.03 4.43 -2.46
CA VAL A 163 -7.85 3.64 -2.15
C VAL A 163 -7.82 2.42 -3.07
N GLY A 164 -6.90 2.42 -4.03
CA GLY A 164 -6.64 1.29 -4.91
C GLY A 164 -5.84 0.21 -4.19
N VAL A 165 -6.38 -1.01 -4.05
CA VAL A 165 -5.70 -2.18 -3.48
C VAL A 165 -5.33 -3.14 -4.61
N GLY A 166 -4.03 -3.22 -4.92
CA GLY A 166 -3.54 -4.07 -6.03
C GLY A 166 -3.15 -5.48 -5.61
N CYS A 167 -2.90 -5.73 -4.32
CA CYS A 167 -2.50 -7.05 -3.86
C CYS A 167 -2.70 -7.25 -2.36
N VAL A 168 -3.11 -8.47 -1.99
CA VAL A 168 -3.11 -8.99 -0.63
C VAL A 168 -2.50 -10.38 -0.65
N GLN A 169 -1.37 -10.57 0.04
CA GLN A 169 -0.65 -11.84 0.02
C GLN A 169 0.04 -12.12 1.36
N GLY A 170 0.06 -13.39 1.74
CA GLY A 170 0.89 -13.91 2.83
C GLY A 170 2.15 -14.60 2.27
N PRO A 171 2.99 -15.15 3.14
CA PRO A 171 4.07 -16.06 2.75
C PRO A 171 3.56 -17.21 1.88
N HIS A 172 4.39 -17.64 0.93
CA HIS A 172 3.98 -18.58 -0.11
C HIS A 172 4.24 -20.05 0.24
N SER A 173 5.01 -20.35 1.29
CA SER A 173 5.35 -21.72 1.70
C SER A 173 5.93 -21.78 3.12
N GLY A 174 5.98 -22.99 3.67
CA GLY A 174 6.60 -23.28 4.97
C GLY A 174 5.80 -22.74 6.16
N SER A 175 6.53 -22.36 7.22
CA SER A 175 5.99 -21.87 8.48
C SER A 175 5.03 -20.67 8.36
N GLY A 176 5.09 -19.93 7.26
CA GLY A 176 4.23 -18.76 7.04
C GLY A 176 2.75 -19.08 6.74
N LEU A 177 2.43 -20.28 6.24
CA LEU A 177 1.02 -20.69 6.08
C LEU A 177 0.37 -21.02 7.43
N ASP A 178 1.11 -21.71 8.29
CA ASP A 178 0.67 -22.02 9.65
C ASP A 178 0.57 -20.75 10.49
N LEU A 179 1.51 -19.81 10.30
CA LEU A 179 1.46 -18.49 10.95
C LEU A 179 0.18 -17.72 10.62
N GLY A 180 -0.37 -17.84 9.40
CA GLY A 180 -1.65 -17.21 9.04
C GLY A 180 -2.85 -17.80 9.79
N ARG A 181 -2.84 -19.12 10.04
CA ARG A 181 -3.89 -19.81 10.81
C ARG A 181 -3.77 -19.49 12.30
N GLU A 182 -2.55 -19.53 12.83
CA GLU A 182 -2.24 -19.15 14.21
C GLU A 182 -2.63 -17.70 14.48
N ALA A 183 -2.24 -16.79 13.60
CA ALA A 183 -2.67 -15.40 13.68
C ALA A 183 -4.19 -15.27 13.66
N THR A 184 -4.91 -16.01 12.82
CA THR A 184 -6.38 -15.96 12.83
C THR A 184 -6.96 -16.36 14.20
N ARG A 185 -6.41 -17.38 14.86
CA ARG A 185 -6.84 -17.81 16.21
C ARG A 185 -6.48 -16.76 17.26
N ASP A 186 -5.29 -16.17 17.16
CA ASP A 186 -4.79 -15.17 18.09
C ASP A 186 -5.53 -13.83 17.99
N LEU A 187 -6.02 -13.51 16.79
CA LEU A 187 -6.79 -12.29 16.49
C LEU A 187 -8.30 -12.50 16.66
N HIS A 188 -8.73 -13.39 17.56
CA HIS A 188 -10.15 -13.64 17.86
C HIS A 188 -10.99 -13.99 16.62
N GLY A 189 -10.42 -14.84 15.74
CA GLY A 189 -11.06 -15.27 14.50
C GLY A 189 -10.97 -14.24 13.36
N LEU A 190 -10.33 -13.08 13.56
CA LEU A 190 -10.09 -12.11 12.50
C LEU A 190 -8.96 -12.57 11.59
N ARG A 191 -9.29 -12.93 10.36
CA ARG A 191 -8.29 -13.32 9.36
C ARG A 191 -7.34 -12.16 9.06
N PRO A 192 -6.00 -12.37 9.05
CA PRO A 192 -5.00 -11.33 8.78
C PRO A 192 -5.26 -10.50 7.51
N LYS A 193 -5.63 -11.16 6.41
CA LYS A 193 -6.01 -10.49 5.15
C LYS A 193 -7.20 -9.54 5.32
N ASN A 194 -8.22 -9.92 6.11
CA ASN A 194 -9.41 -9.11 6.35
C ASN A 194 -9.07 -7.93 7.28
N LEU A 195 -8.19 -8.14 8.26
CA LEU A 195 -7.66 -7.06 9.11
C LEU A 195 -7.00 -5.97 8.26
N LEU A 196 -6.07 -6.33 7.38
CA LEU A 196 -5.35 -5.35 6.56
C LEU A 196 -6.28 -4.58 5.62
N VAL A 197 -7.25 -5.26 4.98
CA VAL A 197 -8.22 -4.57 4.10
C VAL A 197 -9.11 -3.61 4.88
N ARG A 198 -9.53 -3.99 6.09
CA ARG A 198 -10.29 -3.10 6.98
C ARG A 198 -9.46 -1.91 7.43
N LEU A 199 -8.18 -2.09 7.76
CA LEU A 199 -7.27 -0.98 8.06
C LEU A 199 -7.11 -0.04 6.86
N ALA A 200 -6.93 -0.57 5.64
CA ALA A 200 -6.87 0.25 4.43
C ALA A 200 -8.18 1.03 4.18
N SER A 201 -9.34 0.41 4.45
CA SER A 201 -10.65 1.08 4.39
C SER A 201 -10.76 2.23 5.40
N GLN A 202 -10.31 2.02 6.66
CA GLN A 202 -10.33 3.06 7.67
C GLN A 202 -9.34 4.19 7.38
N LEU A 203 -8.14 3.87 6.87
CA LEU A 203 -7.20 4.86 6.36
C LEU A 203 -7.82 5.68 5.23
N GLY A 204 -8.45 5.02 4.26
CA GLY A 204 -9.18 5.69 3.19
C GLY A 204 -10.25 6.64 3.73
N HIS A 205 -11.07 6.16 4.66
CA HIS A 205 -12.13 6.96 5.29
C HIS A 205 -11.57 8.21 5.99
N ALA A 206 -10.53 8.05 6.81
CA ALA A 206 -9.89 9.14 7.52
C ALA A 206 -9.24 10.17 6.59
N CYS A 207 -8.79 9.74 5.41
CA CYS A 207 -8.22 10.61 4.39
C CYS A 207 -9.27 11.11 3.35
N GLY A 208 -10.56 10.94 3.61
CA GLY A 208 -11.65 11.44 2.76
C GLY A 208 -11.82 10.70 1.43
N CYS A 209 -11.40 9.44 1.36
CA CYS A 209 -11.72 8.55 0.25
C CYS A 209 -13.09 7.90 0.45
N GLU A 210 -13.84 7.72 -0.63
CA GLU A 210 -15.20 7.17 -0.59
C GLU A 210 -15.22 5.65 -0.70
N HIS A 211 -14.29 5.10 -1.49
CA HIS A 211 -14.25 3.67 -1.79
C HIS A 211 -12.83 3.08 -1.77
N LEU A 212 -12.76 1.78 -1.48
CA LEU A 212 -11.67 0.93 -1.92
C LEU A 212 -11.95 0.47 -3.36
N LEU A 213 -10.99 0.69 -4.26
CA LEU A 213 -10.94 0.06 -5.57
C LEU A 213 -10.08 -1.21 -5.46
N LEU A 214 -10.70 -2.37 -5.55
CA LEU A 214 -10.08 -3.65 -5.29
C LEU A 214 -9.78 -4.36 -6.62
N VAL A 215 -8.50 -4.52 -6.96
CA VAL A 215 -8.10 -5.10 -8.26
C VAL A 215 -8.54 -6.56 -8.35
N GLY A 216 -9.28 -6.90 -9.40
CA GLY A 216 -9.76 -8.26 -9.66
C GLY A 216 -8.67 -9.17 -10.23
N ASN A 217 -8.91 -10.49 -10.20
CA ASN A 217 -7.95 -11.49 -10.69
C ASN A 217 -7.48 -11.22 -12.13
N HIS A 218 -8.40 -10.84 -13.01
CA HIS A 218 -8.12 -10.59 -14.43
C HIS A 218 -7.18 -9.40 -14.64
N ASN A 219 -7.32 -8.37 -13.80
CA ASN A 219 -6.68 -7.07 -13.97
C ASN A 219 -5.32 -6.93 -13.27
N ARG A 220 -4.84 -7.98 -12.57
CA ARG A 220 -3.54 -7.97 -11.88
C ARG A 220 -2.37 -7.64 -12.81
N THR A 221 -1.47 -6.78 -12.37
CA THR A 221 -0.24 -6.41 -13.09
C THR A 221 0.87 -7.46 -13.02
N VAL A 222 0.80 -8.39 -12.06
CA VAL A 222 1.74 -9.52 -11.96
C VAL A 222 1.78 -10.30 -13.27
N CYS A 223 2.99 -10.58 -13.76
CA CYS A 223 3.23 -11.16 -15.08
C CYS A 223 2.45 -12.47 -15.27
N ALA A 224 1.81 -12.63 -16.44
CA ALA A 224 1.22 -13.89 -16.89
C ALA A 224 2.22 -15.08 -16.78
N LYS A 225 3.53 -14.82 -16.87
CA LYS A 225 4.60 -15.81 -16.60
C LYS A 225 4.64 -16.33 -15.16
N SER A 226 4.35 -15.50 -14.16
CA SER A 226 4.30 -15.93 -12.74
C SER A 226 3.00 -16.69 -12.43
N MET A 227 1.89 -16.28 -13.05
CA MET A 227 0.61 -17.01 -13.01
C MET A 227 0.73 -18.39 -13.69
N ARG A 228 1.32 -18.46 -14.89
CA ARG A 228 1.56 -19.72 -15.64
C ARG A 228 2.52 -20.69 -14.94
N LYS A 229 3.39 -20.20 -14.05
CA LYS A 229 4.29 -21.03 -13.24
C LYS A 229 3.65 -21.52 -11.93
N GLY A 230 2.35 -21.32 -11.74
CA GLY A 230 1.64 -21.73 -10.52
C GLY A 230 2.04 -20.96 -9.25
N LYS A 231 2.81 -19.86 -9.38
CA LYS A 231 3.35 -19.10 -8.24
C LYS A 231 2.38 -18.09 -7.65
N VAL A 232 1.18 -17.95 -8.21
CA VAL A 232 0.15 -17.01 -7.77
C VAL A 232 -1.10 -17.79 -7.42
N MET A 233 -1.25 -18.14 -6.14
CA MET A 233 -2.35 -18.99 -5.64
C MET A 233 -3.45 -18.20 -4.93
N ALA A 234 -3.24 -16.93 -4.59
CA ALA A 234 -4.26 -16.12 -3.92
C ALA A 234 -5.37 -15.80 -4.92
N CYS A 235 -6.61 -16.19 -4.65
CA CYS A 235 -7.81 -15.74 -5.38
C CYS A 235 -8.33 -14.45 -4.73
N TYR A 236 -8.20 -13.31 -5.44
CA TYR A 236 -8.64 -12.01 -4.91
C TYR A 236 -10.15 -11.87 -5.01
N ASP A 237 -10.75 -12.32 -6.10
CA ASP A 237 -12.20 -12.22 -6.30
C ASP A 237 -12.97 -12.91 -5.14
N SER A 238 -12.53 -14.10 -4.70
CA SER A 238 -13.12 -14.78 -3.55
C SER A 238 -12.93 -14.02 -2.23
N LEU A 239 -11.79 -13.34 -2.04
CA LEU A 239 -11.55 -12.49 -0.87
C LEU A 239 -12.45 -11.25 -0.90
N TRP A 240 -12.58 -10.60 -2.06
CA TRP A 240 -13.43 -9.43 -2.22
C TRP A 240 -14.90 -9.77 -1.99
N GLN A 241 -15.36 -10.90 -2.51
CA GLN A 241 -16.69 -11.43 -2.26
C GLN A 241 -16.91 -11.75 -0.77
N GLU A 242 -15.95 -12.41 -0.10
CA GLU A 242 -15.99 -12.69 1.35
C GLU A 242 -16.14 -11.40 2.18
N LEU A 243 -15.53 -10.31 1.72
CA LEU A 243 -15.58 -9.00 2.38
C LEU A 243 -16.83 -8.19 2.04
N GLY A 244 -17.74 -8.72 1.21
CA GLY A 244 -18.97 -8.03 0.80
C GLY A 244 -18.74 -6.91 -0.21
N ALA A 245 -17.62 -6.93 -0.93
CA ALA A 245 -17.38 -5.98 -2.02
C ALA A 245 -18.33 -6.25 -3.19
N SER A 246 -18.72 -5.19 -3.89
CA SER A 246 -19.55 -5.28 -5.10
C SER A 246 -18.65 -5.34 -6.34
N ARG A 247 -18.98 -6.23 -7.28
CA ARG A 247 -18.24 -6.34 -8.54
C ARG A 247 -18.58 -5.19 -9.47
N ARG A 248 -17.57 -4.58 -10.08
CA ARG A 248 -17.72 -3.51 -11.07
C ARG A 248 -17.81 -4.08 -12.49
N PRO A 249 -18.41 -3.35 -13.45
CA PRO A 249 -18.50 -3.78 -14.86
C PRO A 249 -17.12 -3.99 -15.52
N ASP A 250 -16.12 -3.28 -15.03
CA ASP A 250 -14.75 -3.30 -15.53
C ASP A 250 -13.93 -4.52 -15.03
N GLY A 251 -14.53 -5.38 -14.19
CA GLY A 251 -13.94 -6.61 -13.66
C GLY A 251 -13.13 -6.43 -12.36
N ASP A 252 -13.04 -5.20 -11.83
CA ASP A 252 -12.54 -4.96 -10.47
C ASP A 252 -13.72 -4.99 -9.48
N TRP A 253 -13.42 -4.77 -8.20
CA TRP A 253 -14.41 -4.77 -7.12
C TRP A 253 -14.35 -3.43 -6.38
N GLN A 254 -15.41 -3.10 -5.66
CA GLN A 254 -15.47 -1.91 -4.82
C GLN A 254 -16.09 -2.19 -3.47
N MET A 255 -15.61 -1.49 -2.45
CA MET A 255 -16.15 -1.51 -1.10
C MET A 255 -16.10 -0.10 -0.52
N GLY A 256 -17.10 0.31 0.28
CA GLY A 256 -17.11 1.64 0.90
C GLY A 256 -15.98 1.84 1.92
N CYS A 257 -15.41 3.04 1.95
CA CYS A 257 -14.59 3.54 3.04
C CYS A 257 -15.51 4.16 4.10
N ALA A 258 -16.01 3.32 5.00
CA ALA A 258 -16.97 3.72 6.03
C ALA A 258 -16.33 3.66 7.43
N PRO A 259 -16.83 4.43 8.41
CA PRO A 259 -16.42 4.29 9.80
C PRO A 259 -16.59 2.85 10.28
N LEU A 260 -15.69 2.40 11.16
CA LEU A 260 -15.81 1.11 11.81
C LEU A 260 -17.12 1.05 12.63
N LYS A 261 -18.06 0.22 12.21
CA LYS A 261 -19.32 0.00 12.93
C LYS A 261 -19.15 -1.05 14.02
N ALA A 262 -19.78 -0.81 15.18
CA ALA A 262 -19.94 -1.83 16.20
C ALA A 262 -20.79 -2.99 15.66
N PRO A 263 -20.44 -4.25 15.97
CA PRO A 263 -21.29 -5.38 15.59
C PRO A 263 -22.61 -5.31 16.34
N ASP A 264 -23.70 -5.66 15.66
CA ASP A 264 -24.97 -5.91 16.34
C ASP A 264 -24.84 -7.18 17.19
N MET A 265 -24.95 -7.01 18.51
CA MET A 265 -24.75 -8.09 19.45
C MET A 265 -25.98 -8.99 19.56
N GLU A 266 -27.16 -8.50 19.20
CA GLU A 266 -28.41 -9.24 19.28
C GLU A 266 -28.49 -10.30 18.19
N GLU A 267 -28.06 -9.96 16.98
CA GLU A 267 -27.96 -10.87 15.83
C GLU A 267 -26.91 -11.99 16.00
N ILE A 268 -25.94 -11.80 16.90
CA ILE A 268 -24.87 -12.76 17.13
C ILE A 268 -25.29 -13.77 18.21
N PRO A 269 -25.16 -15.10 17.96
CA PRO A 269 -25.43 -16.11 18.96
C PRO A 269 -24.63 -15.87 20.25
N SER A 270 -25.28 -15.99 21.41
CA SER A 270 -24.71 -15.63 22.73
C SER A 270 -23.28 -16.15 22.95
N LYS A 271 -23.02 -17.43 22.59
CA LYS A 271 -21.70 -18.08 22.71
C LYS A 271 -20.58 -17.42 21.89
N LYS A 272 -20.91 -16.68 20.82
CA LYS A 272 -19.96 -15.98 19.93
C LYS A 272 -19.84 -14.47 20.22
N ARG A 273 -20.71 -13.92 21.07
CA ARG A 273 -20.74 -12.47 21.39
C ARG A 273 -19.43 -11.99 22.05
N ALA A 274 -18.84 -12.78 22.94
CA ALA A 274 -17.58 -12.39 23.59
C ALA A 274 -16.43 -12.26 22.58
N GLU A 275 -16.31 -13.20 21.64
CA GLU A 275 -15.29 -13.16 20.59
C GLU A 275 -15.53 -12.03 19.59
N ALA A 276 -16.79 -11.78 19.21
CA ALA A 276 -17.16 -10.68 18.34
C ALA A 276 -16.79 -9.31 18.93
N ARG A 277 -17.01 -9.11 20.25
CA ARG A 277 -16.59 -7.91 20.99
C ARG A 277 -15.08 -7.73 20.94
N ARG A 278 -14.31 -8.73 21.37
CA ARG A 278 -12.84 -8.67 21.38
C ARG A 278 -12.26 -8.36 19.98
N ARG A 279 -12.86 -8.94 18.94
CA ARG A 279 -12.48 -8.65 17.55
C ARG A 279 -12.75 -7.18 17.16
N HIS A 280 -13.89 -6.63 17.57
CA HIS A 280 -14.22 -5.23 17.33
C HIS A 280 -13.28 -4.32 18.12
N ASP A 281 -13.04 -4.60 19.40
CA ASP A 281 -12.15 -3.82 20.27
C ASP A 281 -10.72 -3.79 19.72
N LEU A 282 -10.21 -4.94 19.28
CA LEU A 282 -8.91 -5.05 18.61
C LEU A 282 -8.86 -4.18 17.35
N MET A 283 -9.90 -4.23 16.51
CA MET A 283 -9.96 -3.41 15.29
C MET A 283 -10.01 -1.91 15.61
N THR A 284 -10.77 -1.51 16.62
CA THR A 284 -10.87 -0.12 17.10
C THR A 284 -9.52 0.37 17.62
N GLN A 285 -8.86 -0.42 18.47
CA GLN A 285 -7.53 -0.12 19.00
C GLN A 285 -6.50 0.06 17.89
N LEU A 286 -6.47 -0.87 16.92
CA LEU A 286 -5.52 -0.80 15.81
C LEU A 286 -5.80 0.38 14.90
N ASN A 287 -7.07 0.67 14.62
CA ASN A 287 -7.45 1.83 13.82
C ASN A 287 -6.96 3.13 14.47
N PHE A 288 -7.24 3.32 15.76
CA PHE A 288 -6.79 4.49 16.50
C PHE A 288 -5.26 4.61 16.51
N ALA A 289 -4.54 3.52 16.78
CA ALA A 289 -3.08 3.51 16.82
C ALA A 289 -2.46 3.85 15.45
N VAL A 290 -2.96 3.22 14.37
CA VAL A 290 -2.50 3.46 13.00
C VAL A 290 -2.71 4.91 12.58
N LEU A 291 -3.91 5.44 12.79
CA LEU A 291 -4.24 6.83 12.43
C LEU A 291 -3.43 7.83 13.26
N SER A 292 -3.28 7.59 14.56
CA SER A 292 -2.49 8.45 15.45
C SER A 292 -1.00 8.46 15.10
N SER A 293 -0.45 7.33 14.65
CA SER A 293 0.95 7.24 14.22
C SER A 293 1.19 8.02 12.93
N LEU A 294 0.27 7.96 11.96
CA LEU A 294 0.37 8.75 10.73
C LEU A 294 0.13 10.24 10.99
N GLY A 295 -0.86 10.60 11.81
CA GLY A 295 -1.17 12.00 12.16
C GLY A 295 -0.05 12.69 12.93
N ARG A 296 0.63 11.99 13.86
CA ARG A 296 1.81 12.53 14.56
C ARG A 296 2.94 12.88 13.60
N GLN A 297 3.09 12.13 12.51
CA GLN A 297 4.13 12.40 11.51
C GLN A 297 3.76 13.56 10.59
N SER A 298 2.47 13.77 10.33
CA SER A 298 1.99 14.96 9.63
C SER A 298 2.22 16.26 10.43
N CYS A 299 2.12 16.22 11.77
CA CYS A 299 2.35 17.40 12.61
C CYS A 299 3.83 17.74 12.85
N VAL A 300 4.73 16.74 12.88
CA VAL A 300 6.17 17.00 13.08
C VAL A 300 6.82 17.63 11.84
N ALA A 301 6.24 17.42 10.65
CA ALA A 301 6.75 18.00 9.40
C ALA A 301 6.40 19.48 9.18
N THR A 302 5.46 20.05 9.95
CA THR A 302 5.00 21.44 9.83
C THR A 302 5.60 22.41 10.85
N ALA A 303 6.43 21.95 11.78
CA ALA A 303 7.15 22.84 12.68
C ALA A 303 8.30 23.52 11.90
N PRO A 304 8.31 24.86 11.72
CA PRO A 304 9.48 25.53 11.21
C PRO A 304 10.62 25.36 12.22
N GLN A 305 11.80 24.95 11.74
CA GLN A 305 13.01 25.00 12.55
C GLN A 305 13.26 26.47 12.89
N ALA A 306 12.94 26.85 14.13
CA ALA A 306 13.30 28.13 14.70
C ALA A 306 14.79 28.05 15.08
N GLU A 307 15.62 28.71 14.29
CA GLU A 307 16.86 29.36 14.74
C GLU A 307 16.80 30.83 14.32
#